data_AF-A0A2B7XSY4-F1
#
_entry.id   AF-A0A2B7XSY4-F1
#
_cell.length_a   1.000
_cell.length_b   1.000
_cell.length_c   1.000
_cell.angle_alpha   90.00
_cell.angle_beta   90.00
_cell.angle_gamma   90.00
#
_symmetry.space_group_name_H-M   'P 1'
#
loop_
_entity.id
_entity.type
_entity.pdbx_description
1 polymer ?
#
loop_
_entity_poly.entity_id
_entity_poly.type
_entity_poly.pdbx_seq_one_letter_code
_entity_poly.pdbx_strand_id
1 'polypeptide(L)'
;MCALHGNATASGSGTSIPSTGVYTPKELGAILLDFYRFLTTLHYNTADLKIPPPGGWPGLTPEFCAGYKSDYAVEVLRHLPYFERPDLCAHNPSQVHYKSELVDYSSWSRRDFETETTCYIWEDWGEFESSKGVLVDMKDVISIASGHESGGRELFLDVKHGEITEYMVRGDPLDPVDARSYFRDLKEAYRSLELIPCRGMVTMEADAGETADNITEEQVGAQTEEWGTDMDVQYIRQIYRQHGWPDAFRRDDAEDAVFKLLDKLNDKRGGWWEGV
;
A
#
# COMPACT_ATOMS: atom_id res chain seq x y z
N MET A 1 -26.79 41.51 59.50
CA MET A 1 -27.75 41.52 58.37
C MET A 1 -26.96 41.11 57.13
N CYS A 2 -26.94 39.82 56.75
CA CYS A 2 -27.89 39.18 55.80
C CYS A 2 -27.81 39.87 54.42
N ALA A 3 -27.60 39.24 53.26
CA ALA A 3 -27.59 37.82 52.83
C ALA A 3 -26.90 37.78 51.42
N LEU A 4 -26.07 36.77 51.11
CA LEU A 4 -26.30 35.62 50.21
C LEU A 4 -26.52 35.88 48.71
N HIS A 5 -26.06 34.88 47.94
CA HIS A 5 -26.27 34.49 46.53
C HIS A 5 -25.17 34.93 45.54
N GLY A 6 -24.52 34.05 44.78
CA GLY A 6 -24.65 32.60 44.63
C GLY A 6 -23.67 32.12 43.55
N ASN A 7 -23.02 30.98 43.80
CA ASN A 7 -22.22 30.23 42.83
C ASN A 7 -23.13 29.69 41.71
N ALA A 8 -22.74 29.89 40.46
CA ALA A 8 -23.30 29.18 39.31
C ALA A 8 -22.19 28.46 38.55
N THR A 9 -22.15 27.16 38.80
CA THR A 9 -21.66 26.04 37.97
C THR A 9 -21.29 26.39 36.53
N ALA A 10 -20.01 26.20 36.20
CA ALA A 10 -19.54 25.98 34.82
C ALA A 10 -20.07 24.61 34.35
N SER A 11 -21.25 24.62 33.73
CA SER A 11 -21.81 23.47 33.04
C SER A 11 -21.08 23.32 31.71
N GLY A 12 -20.52 22.13 31.47
CA GLY A 12 -19.76 21.82 30.28
C GLY A 12 -20.55 22.09 29.00
N SER A 13 -19.93 22.84 28.10
CA SER A 13 -20.17 22.68 26.68
C SER A 13 -19.12 21.70 26.17
N GLY A 14 -19.47 20.42 26.11
CA GLY A 14 -18.76 19.48 25.25
C GLY A 14 -18.95 19.96 23.82
N THR A 15 -18.00 20.74 23.33
CA THR A 15 -17.97 21.20 21.96
C THR A 15 -17.70 19.97 21.09
N SER A 16 -18.77 19.44 20.48
CA SER A 16 -18.70 18.38 19.48
C SER A 16 -17.76 18.83 18.35
N ILE A 17 -16.62 18.16 18.20
CA ILE A 17 -15.62 18.44 17.17
C ILE A 17 -16.24 18.10 15.80
N PRO A 18 -16.46 19.06 14.88
CA PRO A 18 -16.79 18.72 13.51
C PRO A 18 -15.46 18.57 12.75
N SER A 19 -14.92 17.36 12.72
CA SER A 19 -13.75 17.00 11.91
C SER A 19 -14.13 15.86 10.99
N THR A 20 -15.00 16.13 10.03
CA THR A 20 -15.39 15.15 9.02
C THR A 20 -14.46 15.32 7.82
N GLY A 21 -13.51 14.40 7.64
CA GLY A 21 -12.84 14.23 6.35
C GLY A 21 -13.85 13.86 5.26
N VAL A 22 -13.41 13.87 4.01
CA VAL A 22 -14.25 13.54 2.84
C VAL A 22 -14.88 12.15 2.98
N TYR A 23 -14.14 11.20 3.54
CA TYR A 23 -14.61 9.86 3.87
C TYR A 23 -14.60 9.65 5.38
N THR A 24 -15.61 8.96 5.91
CA THR A 24 -15.55 8.49 7.29
C THR A 24 -14.43 7.44 7.47
N PRO A 25 -13.93 7.24 8.70
CA PRO A 25 -12.96 6.17 9.00
C PRO A 25 -13.36 4.78 8.50
N LYS A 26 -14.65 4.45 8.61
CA LYS A 26 -15.19 3.18 8.14
C LYS A 26 -15.26 3.09 6.62
N GLU A 27 -15.50 4.20 5.93
CA GLU A 27 -15.49 4.23 4.45
C GLU A 27 -14.08 4.05 3.91
N LEU A 28 -13.08 4.70 4.49
CA LEU A 28 -11.66 4.47 4.15
C LEU A 28 -11.25 3.03 4.42
N GLY A 29 -11.60 2.50 5.60
CA GLY A 29 -11.38 1.09 5.93
C GLY A 29 -12.03 0.13 4.92
N ALA A 30 -13.24 0.44 4.46
CA ALA A 30 -13.94 -0.36 3.45
C ALA A 30 -13.28 -0.28 2.06
N ILE A 31 -12.78 0.90 1.65
CA ILE A 31 -12.03 1.08 0.40
C ILE A 31 -10.76 0.21 0.42
N LEU A 32 -9.95 0.30 1.48
CA LEU A 32 -8.74 -0.50 1.58
C LEU A 32 -9.04 -1.99 1.72
N LEU A 33 -10.08 -2.39 2.45
CA LEU A 33 -10.46 -3.80 2.57
C LEU A 33 -10.89 -4.40 1.23
N ASP A 34 -11.62 -3.64 0.42
CA ASP A 34 -11.99 -4.05 -0.94
C ASP A 34 -10.75 -4.24 -1.83
N PHE A 35 -9.74 -3.38 -1.69
CA PHE A 35 -8.46 -3.52 -2.38
C PHE A 35 -7.63 -4.70 -1.87
N TYR A 36 -7.48 -4.86 -0.56
CA TYR A 36 -6.69 -5.95 0.02
C TYR A 36 -7.29 -7.31 -0.28
N ARG A 37 -8.63 -7.43 -0.28
CA ARG A 37 -9.30 -8.67 -0.73
C ARG A 37 -8.95 -9.01 -2.18
N PHE A 38 -8.89 -8.01 -3.06
CA PHE A 38 -8.42 -8.22 -4.43
C PHE A 38 -6.97 -8.70 -4.45
N LEU A 39 -6.05 -8.13 -3.67
CA LEU A 39 -4.67 -8.62 -3.58
C LEU A 39 -4.59 -10.09 -3.14
N THR A 40 -5.51 -10.56 -2.28
CA THR A 40 -5.56 -11.98 -1.89
C THR A 40 -5.95 -12.94 -3.01
N THR A 41 -6.58 -12.43 -4.08
CA THR A 41 -6.85 -13.25 -5.28
C THR A 41 -5.64 -13.34 -6.19
N LEU A 42 -4.61 -12.50 -5.96
CA LEU A 42 -3.44 -12.40 -6.82
C LEU A 42 -2.23 -13.10 -6.22
N HIS A 43 -1.65 -12.56 -5.14
CA HIS A 43 -0.38 -13.04 -4.59
C HIS A 43 -0.33 -13.05 -3.06
N TYR A 44 -1.14 -12.22 -2.40
CA TYR A 44 -1.29 -12.22 -0.94
C TYR A 44 -2.09 -13.44 -0.47
N ASN A 45 -1.84 -13.88 0.76
CA ASN A 45 -2.58 -14.98 1.38
C ASN A 45 -3.79 -14.45 2.16
N THR A 46 -4.97 -14.99 1.89
CA THR A 46 -6.21 -14.60 2.59
C THR A 46 -6.14 -14.85 4.09
N ALA A 47 -5.38 -15.84 4.56
CA ALA A 47 -5.24 -16.14 5.98
C ALA A 47 -4.51 -15.04 6.77
N ASP A 48 -3.70 -14.24 6.08
CA ASP A 48 -2.87 -13.20 6.70
C ASP A 48 -3.60 -11.85 6.77
N LEU A 49 -4.77 -11.74 6.10
CA LEU A 49 -5.61 -10.53 6.10
C LEU A 49 -6.42 -10.42 7.40
N LYS A 50 -6.04 -9.49 8.27
CA LYS A 50 -6.72 -9.15 9.52
C LYS A 50 -7.75 -8.05 9.29
N ILE A 51 -9.00 -8.33 9.67
CA ILE A 51 -10.12 -7.40 9.55
C ILE A 51 -10.39 -6.76 10.93
N PRO A 52 -10.55 -5.43 11.01
CA PRO A 52 -10.83 -4.74 12.27
C PRO A 52 -12.17 -5.18 12.87
N PRO A 53 -12.29 -5.26 14.20
CA PRO A 53 -13.58 -5.40 14.89
C PRO A 53 -14.54 -4.23 14.56
N PRO A 54 -15.86 -4.35 14.80
CA PRO A 54 -16.82 -3.26 14.51
C PRO A 54 -16.55 -1.91 15.19
N GLY A 55 -15.83 -1.94 16.33
CA GLY A 55 -15.38 -0.76 17.08
C GLY A 55 -13.93 -0.35 16.81
N GLY A 56 -13.30 -0.96 15.80
CA GLY A 56 -11.90 -0.78 15.43
C GLY A 56 -10.92 -1.53 16.35
N TRP A 57 -9.64 -1.47 16.01
CA TRP A 57 -8.55 -2.06 16.78
C TRP A 57 -8.42 -1.38 18.15
N PRO A 58 -8.58 -2.11 19.28
CA PRO A 58 -8.64 -1.48 20.61
C PRO A 58 -7.29 -0.89 21.06
N GLY A 59 -6.16 -1.42 20.55
CA GLY A 59 -4.82 -0.96 20.92
C GLY A 59 -4.38 0.35 20.27
N LEU A 60 -5.04 0.77 19.18
CA LEU A 60 -4.73 2.02 18.49
C LEU A 60 -5.55 3.16 19.12
N THR A 61 -4.99 3.81 20.13
CA THR A 61 -5.59 4.97 20.80
C THR A 61 -4.74 6.22 20.59
N PRO A 62 -5.28 7.44 20.77
CA PRO A 62 -4.49 8.67 20.64
C PRO A 62 -3.26 8.69 21.56
N GLU A 63 -3.38 8.13 22.76
CA GLU A 63 -2.28 8.00 23.72
C GLU A 63 -1.20 7.01 23.23
N PHE A 64 -1.63 5.93 22.57
CA PHE A 64 -0.72 4.93 22.01
C PHE A 64 0.06 5.48 20.81
N CYS A 65 -0.62 6.24 19.93
CA CYS A 65 -0.01 6.95 18.81
C CYS A 65 0.78 8.21 19.26
N ALA A 66 0.96 8.42 20.56
CA ALA A 66 1.81 9.44 21.19
C ALA A 66 1.64 10.88 20.66
N GLY A 67 0.45 11.24 20.17
CA GLY A 67 0.13 12.58 19.65
C GLY A 67 0.76 12.91 18.28
N TYR A 68 1.35 11.92 17.61
CA TYR A 68 1.94 12.04 16.28
C TYR A 68 0.91 12.05 15.14
N LYS A 69 -0.28 11.52 15.42
CA LYS A 69 -1.42 11.54 14.50
C LYS A 69 -2.57 12.32 15.12
N SER A 70 -3.39 12.92 14.28
CA SER A 70 -4.60 13.60 14.71
C SER A 70 -5.60 12.57 15.24
N ASP A 71 -6.54 13.00 16.10
CA ASP A 71 -7.60 12.10 16.61
C ASP A 71 -8.38 11.44 15.47
N TYR A 72 -8.54 12.15 14.35
CA TYR A 72 -9.23 11.63 13.18
C TYR A 72 -8.42 10.57 12.45
N ALA A 73 -7.12 10.80 12.21
CA ALA A 73 -6.23 9.81 11.62
C ALA A 73 -6.10 8.55 12.50
N VAL A 74 -6.05 8.71 13.82
CA VAL A 74 -6.08 7.57 14.76
C VAL A 74 -7.38 6.78 14.61
N GLU A 75 -8.54 7.44 14.49
CA GLU A 75 -9.79 6.73 14.24
C GLU A 75 -9.77 6.01 12.88
N VAL A 76 -9.17 6.58 11.83
CA VAL A 76 -8.97 5.88 10.55
C VAL A 76 -8.13 4.62 10.74
N LEU A 77 -6.94 4.74 11.37
CA LEU A 77 -6.06 3.60 11.66
C LEU A 77 -6.79 2.45 12.36
N ARG A 78 -7.68 2.77 13.33
CA ARG A 78 -8.48 1.76 14.03
C ARG A 78 -9.39 0.95 13.11
N HIS A 79 -9.82 1.49 11.98
CA HIS A 79 -10.73 0.83 11.02
C HIS A 79 -10.04 0.34 9.74
N LEU A 80 -8.71 0.44 9.63
CA LEU A 80 -8.00 -0.15 8.50
C LEU A 80 -7.80 -1.67 8.69
N PRO A 81 -7.91 -2.47 7.61
CA PRO A 81 -7.41 -3.84 7.60
C PRO A 81 -5.89 -3.85 7.51
N TYR A 82 -5.28 -4.95 7.94
CA TYR A 82 -3.82 -5.14 7.89
C TYR A 82 -3.47 -6.55 7.45
N PHE A 83 -2.31 -6.69 6.81
CA PHE A 83 -1.68 -8.00 6.64
C PHE A 83 -0.65 -8.19 7.74
N GLU A 84 -0.70 -9.33 8.42
CA GLU A 84 0.33 -9.66 9.41
C GLU A 84 1.70 -9.74 8.74
N ARG A 85 2.69 -9.01 9.28
CA ARG A 85 4.08 -9.20 8.87
C ARG A 85 4.59 -10.54 9.40
N PRO A 86 5.10 -11.44 8.54
CA PRO A 86 5.56 -12.77 8.97
C PRO A 86 6.75 -12.73 9.95
N ASP A 87 7.64 -11.73 9.83
CA ASP A 87 8.77 -11.46 10.73
C ASP A 87 9.30 -10.02 10.51
N LEU A 88 9.90 -9.39 11.51
CA LEU A 88 10.45 -8.02 11.44
C LEU A 88 11.77 -7.92 10.66
N CYS A 89 12.42 -9.06 10.39
CA CYS A 89 13.74 -9.14 9.75
C CYS A 89 13.72 -9.77 8.35
N ALA A 90 12.56 -10.17 7.85
CA ALA A 90 12.39 -10.65 6.48
C ALA A 90 11.52 -9.64 5.73
N HIS A 91 11.90 -9.30 4.50
CA HIS A 91 11.04 -8.50 3.63
C HIS A 91 9.69 -9.21 3.43
N ASN A 92 8.63 -8.44 3.18
CA ASN A 92 7.34 -9.05 2.88
C ASN A 92 7.46 -9.81 1.54
N PRO A 93 7.15 -11.12 1.47
CA PRO A 93 7.21 -11.84 0.21
C PRO A 93 6.21 -11.30 -0.82
N SER A 94 5.25 -10.47 -0.43
CA SER A 94 4.28 -9.86 -1.36
C SER A 94 4.38 -8.34 -1.33
N GLN A 95 4.48 -7.73 -2.51
CA GLN A 95 4.54 -6.29 -2.67
C GLN A 95 3.22 -5.73 -3.20
N VAL A 96 2.74 -4.61 -2.66
CA VAL A 96 1.47 -3.99 -3.11
C VAL A 96 1.64 -3.20 -4.41
N HIS A 97 2.86 -2.77 -4.69
CA HIS A 97 3.30 -2.05 -5.88
C HIS A 97 4.79 -2.36 -6.08
N TYR A 98 5.41 -1.86 -7.16
CA TYR A 98 6.87 -1.88 -7.35
C TYR A 98 7.64 -1.46 -6.10
N LYS A 99 8.42 -2.40 -5.54
CA LYS A 99 9.25 -2.25 -4.34
C LYS A 99 8.51 -1.57 -3.19
N SER A 100 7.26 -1.98 -2.98
CA SER A 100 6.34 -1.36 -2.01
C SER A 100 5.68 -2.39 -1.12
N GLU A 101 5.81 -2.23 0.20
CA GLU A 101 5.30 -3.16 1.20
C GLU A 101 4.21 -2.53 2.06
N LEU A 102 3.13 -3.26 2.32
CA LEU A 102 2.07 -2.77 3.20
C LEU A 102 2.57 -2.54 4.63
N VAL A 103 2.09 -1.46 5.25
CA VAL A 103 2.38 -1.12 6.64
C VAL A 103 1.33 -1.73 7.57
N ASP A 104 1.77 -2.52 8.55
CA ASP A 104 0.91 -3.09 9.59
C ASP A 104 1.04 -2.30 10.89
N TYR A 105 0.17 -1.31 11.10
CA TYR A 105 0.15 -0.54 12.35
C TYR A 105 -0.40 -1.35 13.53
N SER A 106 -1.10 -2.47 13.29
CA SER A 106 -1.68 -3.26 14.38
C SER A 106 -0.62 -3.97 15.23
N SER A 107 0.58 -4.16 14.67
CA SER A 107 1.74 -4.73 15.35
C SER A 107 2.72 -3.68 15.88
N TRP A 108 2.51 -2.40 15.58
CA TRP A 108 3.41 -1.32 16.04
C TRP A 108 3.38 -1.17 17.55
N SER A 109 4.54 -0.89 18.12
CA SER A 109 4.72 -0.36 19.46
C SER A 109 4.64 1.17 19.44
N ARG A 110 4.49 1.77 20.63
CA ARG A 110 4.59 3.23 20.79
C ARG A 110 5.91 3.79 20.26
N ARG A 111 7.01 3.04 20.42
CA ARG A 111 8.34 3.45 19.95
C ARG A 111 8.39 3.50 18.42
N ASP A 112 7.65 2.64 17.74
CA ASP A 112 7.60 2.63 16.27
C ASP A 112 6.89 3.89 15.77
N PHE A 113 5.76 4.28 16.41
CA PHE A 113 5.12 5.58 16.15
C PHE A 113 6.05 6.78 16.39
N GLU A 114 6.83 6.75 17.47
CA GLU A 114 7.84 7.78 17.77
C GLU A 114 8.93 7.82 16.71
N THR A 115 9.51 6.67 16.33
CA THR A 115 10.66 6.58 15.42
C THR A 115 10.27 6.93 13.99
N GLU A 116 9.22 6.33 13.45
CA GLU A 116 8.78 6.55 12.07
C GLU A 116 8.34 8.00 11.85
N THR A 117 7.64 8.59 12.83
CA THR A 117 7.20 9.98 12.71
C THR A 117 8.32 10.99 12.93
N THR A 118 9.42 10.64 13.61
CA THR A 118 10.52 11.60 13.89
C THR A 118 11.73 11.45 12.96
N CYS A 119 11.97 10.29 12.35
CA CYS A 119 13.21 10.02 11.61
C CYS A 119 13.08 9.99 10.09
N TYR A 120 11.89 9.73 9.52
CA TYR A 120 11.78 9.48 8.07
C TYR A 120 10.78 10.38 7.33
N ILE A 121 9.75 10.91 7.99
CA ILE A 121 8.66 11.61 7.28
C ILE A 121 8.93 13.12 7.06
N TRP A 122 9.62 13.80 7.98
CA TRP A 122 9.71 15.28 7.92
C TRP A 122 10.86 15.84 7.07
N GLU A 123 12.02 15.18 7.07
CA GLU A 123 13.23 15.76 6.43
C GLU A 123 13.34 15.40 4.93
N ASP A 124 12.81 14.24 4.52
CA ASP A 124 13.02 13.71 3.17
C ASP A 124 11.89 14.03 2.17
N TRP A 125 10.63 14.16 2.63
CA TRP A 125 9.46 14.23 1.74
C TRP A 125 8.93 15.65 1.52
N GLY A 126 9.27 16.58 2.42
CA GLY A 126 8.84 17.96 2.36
C GLY A 126 7.33 18.16 2.56
N GLU A 127 6.88 19.37 2.22
CA GLU A 127 5.47 19.75 2.23
C GLU A 127 4.78 19.26 0.96
N PHE A 128 3.61 18.63 1.08
CA PHE A 128 2.77 18.32 -0.08
C PHE A 128 1.34 18.84 0.11
N GLU A 129 0.72 19.21 -1.01
CA GLU A 129 -0.61 19.77 -1.08
C GLU A 129 -1.61 18.71 -1.52
N SER A 130 -2.87 18.84 -1.08
CA SER A 130 -4.01 18.11 -1.64
C SER A 130 -4.27 18.51 -3.09
N SER A 131 -5.15 17.78 -3.78
CA SER A 131 -5.59 18.09 -5.16
C SER A 131 -6.21 19.49 -5.33
N LYS A 132 -6.53 20.16 -4.21
CA LYS A 132 -7.10 21.52 -4.15
C LYS A 132 -6.05 22.61 -3.87
N GLY A 133 -4.77 22.27 -3.83
CA GLY A 133 -3.69 23.20 -3.48
C GLY A 133 -3.71 23.63 -2.02
N VAL A 134 -4.20 22.76 -1.13
CA VAL A 134 -4.21 23.00 0.32
C VAL A 134 -3.11 22.16 0.95
N LEU A 135 -2.19 22.80 1.67
CA LEU A 135 -1.13 22.13 2.41
C LEU A 135 -1.71 21.11 3.40
N VAL A 136 -1.18 19.89 3.35
CA VAL A 136 -1.63 18.77 4.19
C VAL A 136 -0.86 18.76 5.52
N ASP A 137 -1.59 18.59 6.63
CA ASP A 137 -0.96 18.36 7.94
C ASP A 137 -0.51 16.89 8.04
N MET A 138 0.76 16.64 8.30
CA MET A 138 1.32 15.29 8.44
C MET A 138 0.68 14.47 9.57
N LYS A 139 0.03 15.11 10.54
CA LYS A 139 -0.76 14.42 11.56
C LYS A 139 -2.00 13.75 10.96
N ASP A 140 -2.48 14.22 9.83
CA ASP A 140 -3.60 13.68 9.07
C ASP A 140 -3.15 12.71 7.96
N VAL A 141 -1.85 12.44 7.84
CA VAL A 141 -1.31 11.52 6.84
C VAL A 141 -1.04 10.14 7.44
N ILE A 142 -1.40 9.08 6.73
CA ILE A 142 -1.09 7.69 7.08
C ILE A 142 -0.31 7.06 5.93
N SER A 143 0.89 6.52 6.17
CA SER A 143 1.57 5.67 5.17
C SER A 143 0.83 4.32 5.09
N ILE A 144 0.27 4.01 3.93
CA ILE A 144 -0.41 2.73 3.65
C ILE A 144 0.60 1.67 3.23
N ALA A 145 1.64 2.08 2.51
CA ALA A 145 2.68 1.21 2.00
C ALA A 145 4.01 1.95 1.95
N SER A 146 5.07 1.25 2.33
CA SER A 146 6.42 1.79 2.35
C SER A 146 7.22 1.37 1.12
N GLY A 147 7.79 2.35 0.43
CA GLY A 147 8.66 2.14 -0.71
C GLY A 147 10.11 1.89 -0.28
N HIS A 148 10.82 0.97 -0.94
CA HIS A 148 12.25 0.74 -0.73
C HIS A 148 13.06 0.85 -2.01
N GLU A 149 14.33 1.24 -1.86
CA GLU A 149 15.28 1.50 -2.95
C GLU A 149 14.80 2.56 -3.96
N SER A 150 15.65 2.91 -4.93
CA SER A 150 15.26 3.85 -5.99
C SER A 150 14.05 3.30 -6.76
N GLY A 151 13.03 4.13 -6.95
CA GLY A 151 11.84 3.76 -7.71
C GLY A 151 10.71 3.15 -6.89
N GLY A 152 10.96 2.62 -5.69
CA GLY A 152 9.91 2.04 -4.86
C GLY A 152 8.77 3.01 -4.55
N ARG A 153 7.54 2.49 -4.43
CA ARG A 153 6.37 3.35 -4.21
C ARG A 153 6.00 3.45 -2.74
N GLU A 154 5.99 4.66 -2.22
CA GLU A 154 5.40 5.03 -0.95
C GLU A 154 3.98 5.55 -1.18
N LEU A 155 3.01 5.08 -0.39
CA LEU A 155 1.60 5.46 -0.55
C LEU A 155 1.12 6.20 0.69
N PHE A 156 0.91 7.51 0.59
CA PHE A 156 0.41 8.34 1.68
C PHE A 156 -1.08 8.61 1.54
N LEU A 157 -1.86 8.28 2.56
CA LEU A 157 -3.27 8.62 2.67
C LEU A 157 -3.44 9.89 3.50
N ASP A 158 -3.89 10.97 2.87
CA ASP A 158 -4.45 12.13 3.55
C ASP A 158 -5.90 11.83 3.96
N VAL A 159 -6.14 11.68 5.26
CA VAL A 159 -7.46 11.29 5.76
C VAL A 159 -8.48 12.43 5.71
N LYS A 160 -8.04 13.70 5.67
CA LYS A 160 -8.95 14.86 5.63
C LYS A 160 -9.52 15.03 4.24
N HIS A 161 -8.67 14.96 3.24
CA HIS A 161 -9.08 15.13 1.84
C HIS A 161 -9.50 13.80 1.20
N GLY A 162 -9.14 12.67 1.79
CA GLY A 162 -9.49 11.35 1.28
C GLY A 162 -8.69 10.99 0.03
N GLU A 163 -7.43 11.40 -0.01
CA GLU A 163 -6.56 11.33 -1.19
C GLU A 163 -5.34 10.46 -0.91
N ILE A 164 -4.89 9.73 -1.92
CA ILE A 164 -3.61 9.03 -1.96
C ILE A 164 -2.63 9.89 -2.74
N THR A 165 -1.49 10.18 -2.12
CA THR A 165 -0.30 10.70 -2.79
C THR A 165 0.68 9.55 -2.92
N GLU A 166 0.97 9.14 -4.16
CA GLU A 166 2.03 8.19 -4.46
C GLU A 166 3.34 8.96 -4.60
N TYR A 167 4.37 8.52 -3.88
CA TYR A 167 5.71 9.05 -4.04
C TYR A 167 6.66 7.94 -4.44
N MET A 168 7.47 8.22 -5.45
CA MET A 168 8.55 7.36 -5.91
C MET A 168 9.82 7.66 -5.14
N VAL A 169 10.36 6.70 -4.40
CA VAL A 169 11.61 6.87 -3.64
C VAL A 169 12.73 7.38 -4.54
N ARG A 170 13.34 8.52 -4.16
CA ARG A 170 14.33 9.31 -4.94
C ARG A 170 13.79 9.90 -6.25
N GLY A 171 12.48 10.10 -6.33
CA GLY A 171 11.78 10.80 -7.39
C GLY A 171 10.85 11.87 -6.82
N ASP A 172 10.01 12.43 -7.69
CA ASP A 172 8.99 13.41 -7.29
C ASP A 172 7.68 12.71 -6.88
N PRO A 173 6.89 13.29 -5.96
CA PRO A 173 5.53 12.84 -5.72
C PRO A 173 4.67 13.01 -6.98
N LEU A 174 3.75 12.07 -7.17
CA LEU A 174 2.67 12.21 -8.13
C LEU A 174 1.54 13.07 -7.56
N ASP A 175 0.69 13.58 -8.44
CA ASP A 175 -0.48 14.36 -8.04
C ASP A 175 -1.40 13.54 -7.12
N PRO A 176 -1.95 14.12 -6.04
CA PRO A 176 -2.89 13.43 -5.17
C PRO A 176 -4.15 12.99 -5.92
N VAL A 177 -4.58 11.76 -5.66
CA VAL A 177 -5.78 11.16 -6.28
C VAL A 177 -6.76 10.74 -5.20
N ASP A 178 -8.05 10.96 -5.42
CA ASP A 178 -9.11 10.41 -4.56
C ASP A 178 -8.88 8.92 -4.25
N ALA A 179 -8.90 8.53 -2.98
CA ALA A 179 -8.47 7.21 -2.54
C ALA A 179 -9.26 6.07 -3.20
N ARG A 180 -10.56 6.26 -3.41
CA ARG A 180 -11.40 5.27 -4.10
C ARG A 180 -10.98 5.13 -5.57
N SER A 181 -10.71 6.24 -6.23
CA SER A 181 -10.26 6.28 -7.62
C SER A 181 -8.87 5.65 -7.76
N TYR A 182 -7.93 6.02 -6.87
CA TYR A 182 -6.58 5.45 -6.85
C TYR A 182 -6.61 3.92 -6.74
N PHE A 183 -7.29 3.36 -5.74
CA PHE A 183 -7.32 1.89 -5.58
C PHE A 183 -8.13 1.19 -6.67
N ARG A 184 -9.11 1.85 -7.31
CA ARG A 184 -9.76 1.30 -8.50
C ARG A 184 -8.79 1.21 -9.66
N ASP A 185 -8.03 2.27 -9.90
CA ASP A 185 -7.11 2.35 -11.04
C ASP A 185 -5.90 1.42 -10.83
N LEU A 186 -5.42 1.28 -9.58
CA LEU A 186 -4.40 0.30 -9.21
C LEU A 186 -4.87 -1.15 -9.41
N LYS A 187 -6.15 -1.46 -9.12
CA LYS A 187 -6.73 -2.77 -9.48
C LYS A 187 -6.69 -2.98 -10.99
N GLU A 188 -7.01 -1.95 -11.76
CA GLU A 188 -7.01 -2.06 -13.22
C GLU A 188 -5.59 -2.25 -13.77
N ALA A 189 -4.57 -1.57 -13.21
CA ALA A 189 -3.17 -1.77 -13.57
C ALA A 189 -2.73 -3.24 -13.37
N TYR A 190 -3.18 -3.88 -12.29
CA TYR A 190 -3.02 -5.33 -12.13
C TYR A 190 -3.79 -6.12 -13.20
N ARG A 191 -5.09 -5.84 -13.39
CA ARG A 191 -5.92 -6.59 -14.36
C ARG A 191 -5.42 -6.49 -15.80
N SER A 192 -4.85 -5.35 -16.18
CA SER A 192 -4.23 -5.11 -17.49
C SER A 192 -2.80 -5.67 -17.58
N LEU A 193 -2.20 -6.09 -16.47
CA LEU A 193 -0.79 -6.50 -16.36
C LEU A 193 0.18 -5.35 -16.68
N GLU A 194 -0.20 -4.10 -16.43
CA GLU A 194 0.75 -2.98 -16.26
C GLU A 194 1.58 -3.17 -14.99
N LEU A 195 0.95 -3.74 -13.96
CA LEU A 195 1.62 -4.29 -12.78
C LEU A 195 1.49 -5.80 -12.78
N ILE A 196 2.63 -6.50 -12.73
CA ILE A 196 2.68 -7.96 -12.78
C ILE A 196 3.13 -8.47 -11.40
N PRO A 197 2.21 -9.03 -10.60
CA PRO A 197 2.55 -9.57 -9.30
C PRO A 197 3.16 -10.95 -9.46
N CYS A 198 4.10 -11.34 -8.61
CA CYS A 198 4.49 -12.73 -8.43
C CYS A 198 4.89 -12.94 -6.98
N ARG A 199 4.37 -13.98 -6.31
CA ARG A 199 4.67 -14.21 -4.90
C ARG A 199 6.18 -14.41 -4.70
N GLY A 200 6.74 -13.70 -3.72
CA GLY A 200 8.16 -13.75 -3.36
C GLY A 200 9.05 -12.92 -4.28
N MET A 201 8.49 -12.14 -5.21
CA MET A 201 9.24 -11.31 -6.14
C MET A 201 8.75 -9.86 -6.11
N VAL A 202 9.61 -8.98 -6.61
CA VAL A 202 9.25 -7.59 -6.87
C VAL A 202 8.14 -7.53 -7.92
N THR A 203 7.07 -6.78 -7.64
CA THR A 203 6.03 -6.52 -8.65
C THR A 203 6.66 -5.80 -9.83
N MET A 204 6.60 -6.37 -11.04
CA MET A 204 7.15 -5.70 -12.23
C MET A 204 6.21 -4.61 -12.72
N GLU A 205 6.80 -3.48 -13.09
CA GLU A 205 6.16 -2.46 -13.92
C GLU A 205 6.47 -2.76 -15.38
N ALA A 206 5.47 -2.64 -16.23
CA ALA A 206 5.61 -2.93 -17.64
C ALA A 206 5.44 -1.64 -18.46
N ASP A 207 6.58 -1.03 -18.81
CA ASP A 207 6.64 0.26 -19.52
C ASP A 207 6.10 0.19 -20.96
N ALA A 208 6.23 -0.97 -21.60
CA ALA A 208 5.74 -1.21 -22.96
C ALA A 208 4.30 -1.74 -22.96
N GLY A 209 3.52 -1.34 -23.97
CA GLY A 209 2.18 -1.91 -24.20
C GLY A 209 2.23 -3.42 -24.48
N GLU A 210 1.15 -4.14 -24.14
CA GLU A 210 1.07 -5.60 -24.36
C GLU A 210 1.11 -5.93 -25.87
N THR A 211 1.94 -6.92 -26.26
CA THR A 211 2.00 -7.42 -27.64
C THR A 211 1.13 -8.68 -27.80
N ALA A 212 0.61 -8.87 -29.01
CA ALA A 212 -0.09 -10.10 -29.40
C ALA A 212 0.87 -11.17 -29.96
N ASP A 213 2.16 -10.88 -30.02
CA ASP A 213 3.16 -11.81 -30.53
C ASP A 213 3.31 -13.02 -29.62
N ASN A 214 3.33 -14.21 -30.23
CA ASN A 214 3.55 -15.44 -29.49
C ASN A 214 5.06 -15.66 -29.27
N ILE A 215 5.54 -15.20 -28.12
CA ILE A 215 6.94 -15.33 -27.70
C ILE A 215 7.17 -16.76 -27.21
N THR A 216 8.25 -17.41 -27.66
CA THR A 216 8.62 -18.77 -27.20
C THR A 216 9.68 -18.73 -26.11
N GLU A 217 9.73 -19.78 -25.29
CA GLU A 217 10.74 -19.92 -24.23
C GLU A 217 12.18 -19.87 -24.82
N GLU A 218 12.38 -20.44 -26.01
CA GLU A 218 13.68 -20.41 -26.69
C GLU A 218 14.10 -19.00 -27.08
N GLN A 219 13.16 -18.14 -27.49
CA GLN A 219 13.46 -16.74 -27.80
C GLN A 219 13.89 -16.00 -26.53
N VAL A 220 13.15 -16.18 -25.43
CA VAL A 220 13.49 -15.60 -24.13
C VAL A 220 14.86 -16.06 -23.65
N GLY A 221 15.15 -17.36 -23.78
CA GLY A 221 16.42 -17.97 -23.36
C GLY A 221 17.60 -17.69 -24.28
N ALA A 222 17.38 -17.19 -25.50
CA ALA A 222 18.43 -16.81 -26.44
C ALA A 222 18.92 -15.37 -26.26
N GLN A 223 18.22 -14.55 -25.47
CA GLN A 223 18.66 -13.21 -25.11
C GLN A 223 19.99 -13.23 -24.34
N THR A 224 20.76 -12.17 -24.48
CA THR A 224 22.09 -12.03 -23.86
C THR A 224 22.14 -10.92 -22.80
N GLU A 225 21.14 -10.06 -22.81
CA GLU A 225 20.89 -8.96 -21.90
C GLU A 225 20.54 -9.49 -20.50
N GLU A 226 20.67 -8.65 -19.48
CA GLU A 226 20.18 -8.99 -18.14
C GLU A 226 18.67 -9.25 -18.15
N TRP A 227 18.18 -10.02 -17.18
CA TRP A 227 16.75 -10.25 -17.02
C TRP A 227 15.97 -8.94 -16.83
N GLY A 228 14.76 -8.88 -17.39
CA GLY A 228 13.88 -7.72 -17.28
C GLY A 228 13.79 -6.90 -18.57
N THR A 229 14.13 -7.50 -19.71
CA THR A 229 13.86 -6.86 -21.01
C THR A 229 12.37 -6.80 -21.30
N ASP A 230 11.97 -5.98 -22.27
CA ASP A 230 10.58 -5.96 -22.77
C ASP A 230 10.10 -7.35 -23.17
N MET A 231 10.96 -8.20 -23.77
CA MET A 231 10.59 -9.56 -24.14
C MET A 231 10.34 -10.44 -22.92
N ASP A 232 11.14 -10.31 -21.86
CA ASP A 232 10.93 -11.05 -20.62
C ASP A 232 9.57 -10.68 -20.01
N VAL A 233 9.28 -9.37 -19.90
CA VAL A 233 8.02 -8.84 -19.37
C VAL A 233 6.82 -9.33 -20.20
N GLN A 234 6.89 -9.24 -21.53
CA GLN A 234 5.81 -9.71 -22.41
C GLN A 234 5.61 -11.22 -22.32
N TYR A 235 6.69 -12.00 -22.14
CA TYR A 235 6.56 -13.44 -21.95
C TYR A 235 5.91 -13.79 -20.61
N ILE A 236 6.21 -13.07 -19.52
CA ILE A 236 5.49 -13.25 -18.25
C ILE A 236 4.01 -12.90 -18.41
N ARG A 237 3.67 -11.79 -19.10
CA ARG A 237 2.26 -11.47 -19.41
C ARG A 237 1.57 -12.61 -20.15
N GLN A 238 2.25 -13.16 -21.18
CA GLN A 238 1.74 -14.29 -21.94
C GLN A 238 1.45 -15.51 -21.05
N ILE A 239 2.35 -15.87 -20.13
CA ILE A 239 2.11 -16.93 -19.14
C ILE A 239 0.84 -16.63 -18.34
N TYR A 240 0.71 -15.42 -17.79
CA TYR A 240 -0.45 -15.06 -16.95
C TYR A 240 -1.76 -15.16 -17.74
N ARG A 241 -1.78 -14.67 -18.99
CA ARG A 241 -2.94 -14.79 -19.90
C ARG A 241 -3.30 -16.24 -20.19
N GLN A 242 -2.31 -17.09 -20.52
CA GLN A 242 -2.53 -18.53 -20.77
C GLN A 242 -3.07 -19.26 -19.53
N HIS A 243 -2.73 -18.75 -18.34
CA HIS A 243 -3.22 -19.24 -17.06
C HIS A 243 -4.54 -18.60 -16.61
N GLY A 244 -5.21 -17.85 -17.48
CA GLY A 244 -6.58 -17.37 -17.28
C GLY A 244 -6.70 -15.98 -16.64
N TRP A 245 -5.61 -15.20 -16.61
CA TRP A 245 -5.65 -13.84 -16.09
C TRP A 245 -6.61 -12.91 -16.86
N PRO A 246 -7.39 -12.04 -16.18
CA PRO A 246 -7.46 -11.87 -14.73
C PRO A 246 -8.54 -12.73 -14.04
N ASP A 247 -9.56 -13.19 -14.76
CA ASP A 247 -10.81 -13.66 -14.14
C ASP A 247 -10.82 -15.16 -13.77
N ALA A 248 -10.12 -15.99 -14.54
CA ALA A 248 -10.02 -17.44 -14.33
C ALA A 248 -8.59 -17.86 -13.96
N PHE A 249 -7.88 -16.98 -13.25
CA PHE A 249 -6.46 -17.10 -13.01
C PHE A 249 -6.12 -18.31 -12.14
N ARG A 250 -5.34 -19.23 -12.70
CA ARG A 250 -4.76 -20.38 -12.00
C ARG A 250 -3.41 -19.97 -11.46
N ARG A 251 -3.42 -19.22 -10.35
CA ARG A 251 -2.22 -18.64 -9.72
C ARG A 251 -1.08 -19.64 -9.56
N ASP A 252 -1.33 -20.72 -8.84
CA ASP A 252 -0.26 -21.68 -8.48
C ASP A 252 0.37 -22.30 -9.75
N ASP A 253 -0.43 -22.62 -10.77
CA ASP A 253 0.07 -23.12 -12.07
C ASP A 253 0.93 -22.07 -12.80
N ALA A 254 0.53 -20.79 -12.75
CA ALA A 254 1.22 -19.69 -13.42
C ALA A 254 2.55 -19.37 -12.74
N GLU A 255 2.54 -19.27 -11.41
CA GLU A 255 3.73 -19.05 -10.59
C GLU A 255 4.73 -20.21 -10.78
N ASP A 256 4.27 -21.46 -10.78
CA ASP A 256 5.11 -22.63 -11.08
C ASP A 256 5.78 -22.54 -12.46
N ALA A 257 5.08 -22.02 -13.47
CA ALA A 257 5.63 -21.82 -14.81
C ALA A 257 6.70 -20.71 -14.81
N VAL A 258 6.45 -19.60 -14.11
CA VAL A 258 7.45 -18.52 -13.94
C VAL A 258 8.68 -19.02 -13.19
N PHE A 259 8.52 -19.71 -12.07
CA PHE A 259 9.65 -20.23 -11.29
C PHE A 259 10.50 -21.21 -12.11
N LYS A 260 9.88 -22.10 -12.88
CA LYS A 260 10.60 -23.02 -13.79
C LYS A 260 11.36 -22.28 -14.89
N LEU A 261 10.80 -21.19 -15.40
CA LEU A 261 11.49 -20.34 -16.38
C LEU A 261 12.72 -19.68 -15.74
N LEU A 262 12.53 -19.02 -14.59
CA LEU A 262 13.60 -18.31 -13.90
C LEU A 262 14.73 -19.23 -13.46
N ASP A 263 14.42 -20.43 -12.95
CA ASP A 263 15.43 -21.43 -12.57
C ASP A 263 16.34 -21.81 -13.76
N LYS A 264 15.79 -21.92 -14.97
CA LYS A 264 16.57 -22.18 -16.20
C LYS A 264 17.46 -21.00 -16.63
N LEU A 265 17.06 -19.78 -16.29
CA LEU A 265 17.71 -18.55 -16.73
C LEU A 265 18.69 -17.98 -15.69
N ASN A 266 18.53 -18.33 -14.42
CA ASN A 266 19.26 -17.77 -13.29
C ASN A 266 20.79 -17.86 -13.47
N ASP A 267 21.28 -19.01 -13.93
CA ASP A 267 22.72 -19.24 -14.16
C ASP A 267 23.29 -18.43 -15.35
N LYS A 268 22.43 -17.83 -16.19
CA LYS A 268 22.83 -17.20 -17.47
C LYS A 268 22.67 -15.69 -17.50
N ARG A 269 21.57 -15.14 -16.96
CA ARG A 269 21.16 -13.75 -17.16
C ARG A 269 20.83 -12.99 -15.87
N GLY A 270 21.12 -13.60 -14.70
CA GLY A 270 20.50 -13.17 -13.44
C GLY A 270 19.06 -13.66 -13.34
N GLY A 271 18.37 -13.33 -12.25
CA GLY A 271 16.97 -13.73 -12.04
C GLY A 271 16.12 -12.55 -11.55
N TRP A 272 14.81 -12.76 -11.56
CA TRP A 272 13.80 -11.83 -11.04
C TRP A 272 13.80 -11.82 -9.49
N TRP A 273 14.97 -11.61 -8.91
CA TRP A 273 15.20 -11.63 -7.47
C TRP A 273 15.85 -10.31 -7.10
N GLU A 274 15.06 -9.31 -6.74
CA GLU A 274 15.61 -8.12 -6.07
C GLU A 274 14.98 -7.99 -4.69
N GLY A 275 15.64 -8.60 -3.70
CA GLY A 275 15.47 -8.32 -2.28
C GLY A 275 14.19 -8.85 -1.64
N VAL A 276 14.27 -10.08 -1.09
CA VAL A 276 13.50 -10.44 0.11
C VAL A 276 14.48 -10.77 1.24
#